data_AF-A0A9W8GTA1-F1
#
_entry.id   AF-A0A9W8GTA1-F1
#
_cell.length_a   1.000
_cell.length_b   1.000
_cell.length_c   1.000
_cell.angle_alpha   90.00
_cell.angle_beta   90.00
_cell.angle_gamma   90.00
#
_symmetry.space_group_name_H-M   'P 1'
#
loop_
_entity.id
_entity.type
_entity.pdbx_description
1 polymer ?
#
loop_
_entity_poly.entity_id
_entity_poly.type
_entity_poly.pdbx_seq_one_letter_code
_entity_poly.pdbx_strand_id
1 'polypeptide(L)'
;MVGDLVDDSESFMSIISMTLVQILNAWVTASKIGWRALVPVVVALVHWLLSRLVTNRIERLREENRVYIAPKFQNDFASMLRNIRTIKFYAWEDAFSRGHSSIPFKEYEPPMVWRILQSSLNLLSHATAEVSAALTTTSFITTAETISYLDITLLECSIRSLTIFTETVFGLNSKLMRFQTYKAYVQEFLDADSANYIERLSTTGDSAVELDECVFSWSTNSYTLAPITLQIKAGNFVT
;
A
#
# COMPACT_ATOMS: atom_id res chain seq x y z
N MET A 1 -0.87 -24.06 -9.97
CA MET A 1 -0.36 -23.38 -11.18
C MET A 1 -1.42 -23.26 -12.28
N VAL A 2 -1.99 -24.34 -12.85
CA VAL A 2 -3.14 -24.21 -13.79
C VAL A 2 -4.42 -23.79 -13.06
N GLY A 3 -4.62 -24.26 -11.81
CA GLY A 3 -5.75 -23.84 -10.96
C GLY A 3 -5.71 -22.35 -10.60
N ASP A 4 -4.55 -21.82 -10.21
CA ASP A 4 -4.40 -20.39 -9.87
C ASP A 4 -4.65 -19.48 -11.09
N LEU A 5 -4.27 -19.92 -12.30
CA LEU A 5 -4.53 -19.17 -13.53
C LEU A 5 -6.01 -19.15 -13.94
N VAL A 6 -6.77 -20.21 -13.62
CA VAL A 6 -8.21 -20.27 -13.88
C VAL A 6 -8.95 -19.39 -12.89
N ASP A 7 -8.61 -19.45 -11.60
CA ASP A 7 -9.17 -18.56 -10.56
C ASP A 7 -8.89 -17.07 -10.86
N ASP A 8 -7.67 -16.75 -11.32
CA ASP A 8 -7.33 -15.39 -11.73
C ASP A 8 -8.13 -14.94 -12.97
N SER A 9 -8.40 -15.84 -13.92
CA SER A 9 -9.19 -15.52 -15.11
C SER A 9 -10.68 -15.31 -14.82
N GLU A 10 -11.26 -16.08 -13.89
CA GLU A 10 -12.65 -15.90 -13.45
C GLU A 10 -12.80 -14.60 -12.68
N SER A 11 -11.82 -14.25 -11.84
CA SER A 11 -11.79 -12.98 -11.13
C SER A 11 -11.72 -11.80 -12.10
N PHE A 12 -10.93 -11.90 -13.17
CA PHE A 12 -10.77 -10.87 -14.19
C PHE A 12 -12.05 -10.67 -15.02
N MET A 13 -12.69 -11.76 -15.45
CA MET A 13 -13.96 -11.71 -16.19
C MET A 13 -15.10 -11.17 -15.32
N SER A 14 -15.10 -11.50 -14.03
CA SER A 14 -16.02 -10.94 -13.05
C SER A 14 -15.85 -9.42 -12.92
N ILE A 15 -14.60 -8.94 -12.84
CA ILE A 15 -14.30 -7.50 -12.80
C ILE A 15 -14.76 -6.81 -14.09
N ILE A 16 -14.49 -7.38 -15.27
CA ILE A 16 -14.92 -6.80 -16.55
C ILE A 16 -16.45 -6.76 -16.64
N SER A 17 -17.13 -7.87 -16.35
CA SER A 17 -18.59 -7.95 -16.36
C SER A 17 -19.21 -6.92 -15.41
N MET A 18 -18.65 -6.81 -14.20
CA MET A 18 -19.08 -5.83 -13.21
C MET A 18 -18.83 -4.41 -13.73
N THR A 19 -17.68 -4.09 -14.33
CA THR A 19 -17.45 -2.75 -14.90
C THR A 19 -18.39 -2.42 -16.05
N LEU A 20 -18.71 -3.37 -16.93
CA LEU A 20 -19.63 -3.18 -18.06
C LEU A 20 -21.05 -2.90 -17.57
N VAL A 21 -21.56 -3.71 -16.64
CA VAL A 21 -22.89 -3.49 -16.04
C VAL A 21 -22.97 -2.12 -15.37
N GLN A 22 -21.87 -1.67 -14.74
CA GLN A 22 -21.81 -0.38 -14.07
C GLN A 22 -21.74 0.80 -15.04
N ILE A 23 -21.00 0.68 -16.15
CA ILE A 23 -21.00 1.68 -17.23
C ILE A 23 -22.39 1.80 -17.86
N LEU A 24 -23.05 0.67 -18.08
CA LEU A 24 -24.39 0.62 -18.66
C LEU A 24 -25.42 1.22 -17.70
N ASN A 25 -25.32 0.92 -16.39
CA ASN A 25 -26.14 1.57 -15.36
C ASN A 25 -25.87 3.08 -15.28
N ALA A 26 -24.62 3.53 -15.32
CA ALA A 26 -24.28 4.95 -15.34
C ALA A 26 -24.87 5.65 -16.55
N TRP A 27 -24.81 5.02 -17.73
CA TRP A 27 -25.39 5.52 -18.97
C TRP A 27 -26.91 5.61 -18.90
N VAL A 28 -27.58 4.56 -18.42
CA VAL A 28 -29.04 4.53 -18.25
C VAL A 28 -29.50 5.59 -17.24
N THR A 29 -28.78 5.74 -16.14
CA THR A 29 -29.02 6.76 -15.10
C THR A 29 -28.86 8.17 -15.67
N ALA A 30 -27.76 8.42 -16.40
CA ALA A 30 -27.49 9.72 -17.02
C ALA A 30 -28.52 10.08 -18.11
N SER A 31 -28.95 9.10 -18.91
CA SER A 31 -29.93 9.33 -19.98
C SER A 31 -31.36 9.54 -19.48
N LYS A 32 -31.73 8.99 -18.30
CA LYS A 32 -33.07 9.14 -17.72
C LYS A 32 -33.20 10.32 -16.75
N ILE A 33 -32.13 10.66 -16.03
CA ILE A 33 -32.19 11.57 -14.86
C ILE A 33 -31.38 12.86 -15.13
N GLY A 34 -30.56 12.87 -16.19
CA GLY A 34 -29.73 14.02 -16.57
C GLY A 34 -28.65 14.34 -15.53
N TRP A 35 -28.47 15.62 -15.23
CA TRP A 35 -27.40 16.11 -14.35
C TRP A 35 -27.47 15.57 -12.92
N ARG A 36 -28.62 15.08 -12.46
CA ARG A 36 -28.80 14.52 -11.12
C ARG A 36 -28.06 13.20 -10.89
N ALA A 37 -27.63 12.53 -11.96
CA ALA A 37 -26.71 11.40 -11.87
C ALA A 37 -25.33 11.79 -11.27
N LEU A 38 -25.03 13.10 -11.15
CA LEU A 38 -23.82 13.58 -10.46
C LEU A 38 -23.91 13.51 -8.94
N VAL A 39 -25.11 13.47 -8.34
CA VAL A 39 -25.29 13.43 -6.88
C VAL A 39 -24.55 12.24 -6.25
N PRO A 40 -24.73 10.98 -6.69
CA PRO A 40 -23.97 9.84 -6.18
C PRO A 40 -22.45 10.01 -6.31
N VAL A 41 -21.99 10.57 -7.43
CA VAL A 41 -20.56 10.77 -7.70
C VAL A 41 -19.98 11.79 -6.72
N VAL A 42 -20.68 12.89 -6.48
CA VAL A 42 -20.25 13.93 -5.54
C VAL A 42 -20.26 13.42 -4.10
N VAL A 43 -21.31 12.70 -3.68
CA VAL A 43 -21.39 12.11 -2.34
C VAL A 43 -20.24 11.13 -2.12
N ALA A 44 -19.99 10.23 -3.08
CA ALA A 44 -18.88 9.28 -3.01
C ALA A 44 -17.51 9.98 -3.00
N LEU A 45 -17.34 11.07 -3.76
CA LEU A 45 -16.11 11.87 -3.77
C LEU A 45 -15.86 12.52 -2.41
N VAL A 46 -16.88 13.16 -1.81
CA VAL A 46 -16.78 13.78 -0.48
C VAL A 46 -16.47 12.73 0.58
N HIS A 47 -17.16 11.58 0.54
CA HIS A 47 -16.91 10.47 1.44
C HIS A 47 -15.47 9.97 1.32
N TRP A 48 -14.98 9.73 0.10
CA TRP A 48 -13.62 9.31 -0.16
C TRP A 48 -12.58 10.30 0.38
N LEU A 49 -12.79 11.60 0.15
CA LEU A 49 -11.90 12.65 0.67
C LEU A 49 -11.86 12.65 2.20
N LEU A 50 -13.01 12.58 2.87
CA LEU A 50 -13.07 12.51 4.34
C LEU A 50 -12.35 11.27 4.87
N SER A 51 -12.65 10.09 4.30
CA SER A 51 -12.05 8.82 4.69
C SER A 51 -10.52 8.85 4.51
N ARG A 52 -10.03 9.46 3.42
CA ARG A 52 -8.60 9.64 3.17
C ARG A 52 -7.95 10.58 4.18
N LEU A 53 -8.59 11.72 4.49
CA LEU A 53 -8.06 12.69 5.46
C LEU A 53 -7.95 12.08 6.86
N VAL A 54 -8.98 11.37 7.30
CA VAL A 54 -9.00 10.71 8.62
C VAL A 54 -7.96 9.60 8.69
N THR A 55 -7.88 8.75 7.66
CA THR A 55 -6.89 7.66 7.61
C THR A 55 -5.47 8.23 7.64
N ASN A 56 -5.17 9.23 6.80
CA ASN A 56 -3.86 9.88 6.79
C ASN A 56 -3.53 10.51 8.15
N ARG A 57 -4.51 11.08 8.85
CA ARG A 57 -4.26 11.69 10.17
C ARG A 57 -4.02 10.66 11.25
N ILE A 58 -4.76 9.55 11.25
CA ILE A 58 -4.53 8.42 12.15
C ILE A 58 -3.15 7.81 11.90
N GLU A 59 -2.75 7.66 10.64
CA GLU A 59 -1.44 7.12 10.27
C GLU A 59 -0.31 8.06 10.70
N ARG A 60 -0.43 9.37 10.49
CA ARG A 60 0.53 10.34 11.03
C ARG A 60 0.64 10.30 12.55
N LEU A 61 -0.48 10.22 13.26
CA LEU A 61 -0.44 10.13 14.73
C LEU A 61 0.16 8.80 15.20
N ARG A 62 -0.07 7.70 14.46
CA ARG A 62 0.58 6.41 14.69
C ARG A 62 2.09 6.50 14.47
N GLU A 63 2.53 7.16 13.40
CA GLU A 63 3.94 7.40 13.11
C GLU A 63 4.61 8.29 14.17
N GLU A 64 4.00 9.42 14.50
CA GLU A 64 4.46 10.31 15.57
C GLU A 64 4.62 9.52 16.88
N ASN A 65 3.61 8.77 17.30
CA ASN A 65 3.68 7.97 18.52
C ASN A 65 4.70 6.83 18.43
N ARG A 66 4.90 6.22 17.25
CA ARG A 66 5.93 5.20 17.02
C ARG A 66 7.33 5.78 17.17
N VAL A 67 7.56 7.02 16.74
CA VAL A 67 8.83 7.74 16.91
C VAL A 67 9.06 8.13 18.38
N TYR A 68 8.01 8.52 19.11
CA TYR A 68 8.11 8.88 20.53
C TYR A 68 8.26 7.66 21.47
N ILE A 69 7.72 6.49 21.12
CA ILE A 69 7.80 5.26 21.94
C ILE A 69 9.07 4.43 21.65
N ALA A 70 9.84 4.73 20.59
CA ALA A 70 11.00 3.94 20.22
C ALA A 70 12.35 4.57 20.64
N PRO A 71 12.86 4.33 21.87
CA PRO A 71 14.29 4.33 22.10
C PRO A 71 14.91 3.00 21.64
N LYS A 72 16.04 3.17 20.94
CA LYS A 72 16.92 2.18 20.31
C LYS A 72 17.27 0.99 21.21
N PHE A 73 16.75 -0.19 20.88
CA PHE A 73 17.53 -1.41 20.71
C PHE A 73 16.81 -2.22 19.64
N GLN A 74 17.54 -2.71 18.62
CA GLN A 74 17.03 -3.69 17.66
C GLN A 74 16.84 -5.02 18.40
N ASN A 75 15.82 -5.09 19.27
CA ASN A 75 15.34 -6.32 19.91
C ASN A 75 14.50 -7.12 18.92
N ASP A 76 14.98 -7.22 17.69
CA ASP A 76 14.41 -8.14 16.73
C ASP A 76 14.72 -9.56 17.23
N PHE A 77 13.70 -10.40 17.35
CA PHE A 77 13.89 -11.78 17.82
C PHE A 77 14.93 -12.52 16.97
N ALA A 78 15.02 -12.17 15.68
CA ALA A 78 16.04 -12.64 14.76
C ALA A 78 17.47 -12.25 15.19
N SER A 79 17.70 -11.02 15.68
CA SER A 79 19.02 -10.57 16.15
C SER A 79 19.40 -11.23 17.48
N MET A 80 18.42 -11.48 18.34
CA MET A 80 18.58 -12.18 19.61
C MET A 80 18.91 -13.66 19.41
N LEU A 81 18.19 -14.35 18.51
CA LEU A 81 18.49 -15.73 18.14
C LEU A 81 19.88 -15.88 17.53
N ARG A 82 20.25 -14.95 16.64
CA ARG A 82 21.57 -14.97 15.98
C ARG A 82 22.73 -14.84 16.97
N ASN A 83 22.51 -14.14 18.10
CA ASN A 83 23.52 -13.90 19.13
C ASN A 83 23.26 -14.63 20.45
N ILE A 84 22.39 -15.65 20.46
CA ILE A 84 21.93 -16.31 21.70
C ILE A 84 23.08 -16.88 22.52
N ARG A 85 24.13 -17.40 21.86
CA ARG A 85 25.32 -17.94 22.54
C ARG A 85 26.05 -16.87 23.35
N THR A 86 26.22 -15.67 22.79
CA THR A 86 26.87 -14.53 23.45
C THR A 86 26.01 -14.02 24.61
N ILE A 87 24.69 -13.95 24.40
CA ILE A 87 23.73 -13.52 25.43
C ILE A 87 23.78 -14.48 26.64
N LYS A 88 23.81 -15.80 26.40
CA LYS A 88 23.96 -16.81 27.45
C LYS A 88 25.29 -16.73 28.16
N PHE A 89 26.38 -16.52 27.41
CA PHE A 89 27.74 -16.46 27.94
C PHE A 89 27.92 -15.31 28.95
N TYR A 90 27.35 -14.14 28.67
CA TYR A 90 27.43 -12.98 29.56
C TYR A 90 26.26 -12.86 30.55
N ALA A 91 25.39 -13.89 30.63
CA ALA A 91 24.19 -13.88 31.45
C ALA A 91 23.31 -12.63 31.23
N TRP A 92 23.25 -12.14 29.99
CA TRP A 92 22.43 -10.98 29.62
C TRP A 92 20.96 -11.33 29.38
N GLU A 93 20.55 -12.57 29.62
CA GLU A 93 19.17 -13.06 29.44
C GLU A 93 18.16 -12.16 30.16
N ASP A 94 18.45 -11.76 31.41
CA ASP A 94 17.58 -10.89 32.19
C ASP A 94 17.57 -9.44 31.71
N ALA A 95 18.64 -8.96 31.07
CA ALA A 95 18.68 -7.60 30.51
C ALA A 95 17.84 -7.53 29.23
N PHE A 96 17.91 -8.55 28.38
CA PHE A 96 17.07 -8.67 27.19
C PHE A 96 15.61 -8.99 27.55
N SER A 97 15.36 -9.87 28.52
CA SER A 97 14.02 -10.20 29.01
C SER A 97 13.33 -8.97 29.62
N ARG A 98 14.06 -8.18 30.42
CA ARG A 98 13.54 -6.90 30.95
C ARG A 98 13.33 -5.86 29.86
N GLY A 99 14.24 -5.74 28.89
CA GLY A 99 14.07 -4.87 27.73
C GLY A 99 12.89 -5.25 26.82
N HIS A 100 12.53 -6.55 26.78
CA HIS A 100 11.38 -7.05 26.03
C HIS A 100 10.07 -6.89 26.81
N SER A 101 10.08 -7.02 28.14
CA SER A 101 8.90 -6.88 29.00
C SER A 101 8.59 -5.43 29.41
N SER A 102 9.57 -4.52 29.36
CA SER A 102 9.36 -3.08 29.64
C SER A 102 8.85 -2.27 28.46
N ILE A 103 8.88 -2.83 27.26
CA ILE A 103 8.18 -2.29 26.10
C ILE A 103 6.93 -3.15 25.96
N PRO A 104 5.83 -2.87 26.69
CA PRO A 104 4.56 -3.35 26.19
C PRO A 104 4.50 -2.85 24.75
N PHE A 105 4.23 -3.73 23.79
CA PHE A 105 3.63 -3.31 22.54
C PHE A 105 2.35 -2.59 22.96
N LYS A 106 2.44 -1.32 23.37
CA LYS A 106 1.32 -0.48 23.70
C LYS A 106 0.76 -0.19 22.34
N GLU A 107 -0.07 -1.13 21.89
CA GLU A 107 -0.73 -1.10 20.61
C GLU A 107 -1.31 0.30 20.50
N TYR A 108 -0.89 1.02 19.47
CA TYR A 108 -1.22 2.43 19.33
C TYR A 108 -2.74 2.57 19.40
N GLU A 109 -3.24 3.10 20.51
CA GLU A 109 -4.64 3.45 20.65
C GLU A 109 -4.81 4.88 20.16
N PRO A 110 -5.46 5.11 19.01
CA PRO A 110 -5.73 6.45 18.56
C PRO A 110 -6.58 7.19 19.61
N PRO A 111 -6.40 8.52 19.74
CA PRO A 111 -7.25 9.33 20.62
C PRO A 111 -8.73 9.06 20.34
N MET A 112 -9.55 9.03 21.39
CA MET A 112 -10.97 8.63 21.33
C MET A 112 -11.76 9.32 20.22
N VAL A 113 -11.48 10.62 19.96
CA VAL A 113 -12.10 11.41 18.88
C VAL A 113 -11.87 10.78 17.50
N TRP A 114 -10.66 10.31 17.20
CA TRP A 114 -10.35 9.69 15.91
C TRP A 114 -10.97 8.30 15.77
N ARG A 115 -11.12 7.55 16.87
CA ARG A 115 -11.84 6.27 16.88
C ARG A 115 -13.32 6.47 16.56
N ILE A 116 -13.96 7.43 17.22
CA ILE A 116 -15.36 7.77 16.97
C ILE A 116 -15.53 8.25 15.54
N LEU A 117 -14.63 9.12 15.06
CA LEU A 117 -14.69 9.63 13.69
C LEU A 117 -14.50 8.51 12.66
N GLN A 118 -13.53 7.62 12.84
CA GLN A 118 -13.34 6.45 11.99
C GLN A 118 -14.56 5.53 12.02
N SER A 119 -15.13 5.27 13.19
CA SER A 119 -16.35 4.46 13.31
C SER A 119 -17.54 5.13 12.61
N SER A 120 -17.68 6.45 12.73
CA SER A 120 -18.75 7.21 12.07
C SER A 120 -18.58 7.20 10.55
N LEU A 121 -17.35 7.25 10.05
CA LEU A 121 -17.05 7.15 8.63
C LEU A 121 -17.28 5.74 8.10
N ASN A 122 -16.96 4.71 8.87
CA ASN A 122 -17.28 3.34 8.48
C ASN A 122 -18.79 3.13 8.40
N LEU A 123 -19.55 3.65 9.37
CA LEU A 123 -21.02 3.63 9.30
C LEU A 123 -21.53 4.40 8.08
N LEU A 124 -20.97 5.58 7.82
CA LEU A 124 -21.32 6.37 6.64
C LEU A 124 -21.00 5.61 5.34
N SER A 125 -19.87 4.90 5.27
CA SER A 125 -19.47 4.09 4.12
C SER A 125 -20.49 2.99 3.83
N HIS A 126 -21.03 2.33 4.86
CA HIS A 126 -22.09 1.34 4.68
C HIS A 126 -23.42 1.96 4.25
N ALA A 127 -23.70 3.19 4.68
CA ALA A 127 -24.92 3.91 4.35
C ALA A 127 -24.80 4.82 3.11
N THR A 128 -23.62 4.93 2.47
CA THR A 128 -23.39 5.91 1.38
C THR A 128 -24.38 5.68 0.24
N ALA A 129 -24.62 4.42 -0.11
CA ALA A 129 -25.56 4.06 -1.17
C ALA A 129 -27.01 4.47 -0.85
N GLU A 130 -27.44 4.31 0.40
CA GLU A 130 -28.79 4.66 0.85
C GLU A 130 -28.96 6.20 0.93
N VAL A 131 -27.96 6.90 1.46
CA VAL A 131 -27.94 8.37 1.54
C VAL A 131 -27.93 8.98 0.14
N SER A 132 -27.11 8.44 -0.75
CA SER A 132 -27.01 8.84 -2.15
C SER A 132 -28.33 8.61 -2.91
N ALA A 133 -28.93 7.45 -2.73
CA ALA A 133 -30.25 7.14 -3.29
C ALA A 133 -31.32 8.10 -2.75
N ALA A 134 -31.39 8.32 -1.43
CA ALA A 134 -32.34 9.23 -0.80
C ALA A 134 -32.18 10.68 -1.27
N LEU A 135 -30.95 11.19 -1.37
CA LEU A 135 -30.67 12.54 -1.87
C LEU A 135 -31.07 12.70 -3.34
N THR A 136 -30.83 11.69 -4.15
CA THR A 136 -31.14 11.75 -5.58
C THR A 136 -32.65 11.58 -5.82
N THR A 137 -33.33 10.70 -5.08
CA THR A 137 -34.79 10.54 -5.15
C THR A 137 -35.52 11.77 -4.63
N THR A 138 -35.08 12.37 -3.52
CA THR A 138 -35.66 13.64 -3.02
C THR A 138 -35.45 14.79 -4.00
N SER A 139 -34.25 14.92 -4.58
CA SER A 139 -33.98 15.87 -5.67
C SER A 139 -34.87 15.61 -6.89
N PHE A 140 -35.14 14.34 -7.21
CA PHE A 140 -36.03 13.96 -8.30
C PHE A 140 -37.51 14.27 -8.02
N ILE A 141 -37.98 13.98 -6.80
CA ILE A 141 -39.37 14.21 -6.37
C ILE A 141 -39.73 15.69 -6.34
N THR A 142 -38.80 16.53 -5.90
CA THR A 142 -39.04 17.99 -5.78
C THR A 142 -39.20 18.71 -7.11
N THR A 143 -38.93 18.05 -8.24
CA THR A 143 -38.79 18.70 -9.55
C THR A 143 -39.53 18.00 -10.68
N ALA A 144 -40.02 16.78 -10.49
CA ALA A 144 -40.81 16.08 -11.49
C ALA A 144 -42.31 16.26 -11.22
N GLU A 145 -43.06 16.68 -12.24
CA GLU A 145 -44.50 16.93 -12.15
C GLU A 145 -45.34 15.64 -12.07
N THR A 146 -44.82 14.52 -12.59
CA THR A 146 -45.45 13.20 -12.51
C THR A 146 -44.39 12.13 -12.33
N ILE A 147 -44.55 11.28 -11.31
CA ILE A 147 -43.57 10.24 -10.96
C ILE A 147 -44.29 8.92 -10.78
N SER A 148 -43.89 7.91 -11.56
CA SER A 148 -44.30 6.53 -11.33
C SER A 148 -43.43 5.88 -10.26
N TYR A 149 -44.03 5.05 -9.41
CA TYR A 149 -43.28 4.23 -8.43
C TYR A 149 -42.23 3.33 -9.09
N LEU A 150 -42.49 2.88 -10.31
CA LEU A 150 -41.56 2.05 -11.09
C LEU A 150 -40.30 2.83 -11.47
N ASP A 151 -40.44 4.12 -11.76
CA ASP A 151 -39.28 4.98 -12.06
C ASP A 151 -38.42 5.22 -10.82
N ILE A 152 -39.05 5.37 -9.64
CA ILE A 152 -38.32 5.54 -8.36
C ILE A 152 -37.49 4.30 -8.03
N THR A 153 -38.08 3.11 -8.17
CA THR A 153 -37.40 1.84 -7.83
C THR A 153 -36.25 1.50 -8.79
N LEU A 154 -36.42 1.75 -10.09
CA LEU A 154 -35.34 1.64 -11.07
C LEU A 154 -34.21 2.63 -10.78
N LEU A 155 -34.56 3.87 -10.48
CA LEU A 155 -33.62 4.95 -10.16
C LEU A 155 -32.79 4.61 -8.92
N GLU A 156 -33.44 4.17 -7.84
CA GLU A 156 -32.77 3.74 -6.62
C GLU A 156 -31.77 2.60 -6.86
N CYS A 157 -32.18 1.55 -7.58
CA CYS A 157 -31.31 0.42 -7.93
C CYS A 157 -30.08 0.88 -8.72
N SER A 158 -30.26 1.75 -9.72
CA SER A 158 -29.16 2.24 -10.54
C SER A 158 -28.21 3.16 -9.76
N ILE A 159 -28.73 4.04 -8.89
CA ILE A 159 -27.91 4.94 -8.06
C ILE A 159 -27.09 4.17 -7.04
N ARG A 160 -27.69 3.16 -6.40
CA ARG A 160 -26.97 2.30 -5.47
C ARG A 160 -25.82 1.58 -6.17
N SER A 161 -26.08 1.02 -7.36
CA SER A 161 -25.07 0.38 -8.19
C SER A 161 -23.92 1.35 -8.53
N LEU A 162 -24.25 2.56 -8.96
CA LEU A 162 -23.29 3.61 -9.32
C LEU A 162 -22.44 4.08 -8.13
N THR A 163 -23.04 4.19 -6.95
CA THR A 163 -22.35 4.60 -5.71
C THR A 163 -21.29 3.55 -5.32
N ILE A 164 -21.66 2.27 -5.31
CA ILE A 164 -20.73 1.15 -5.01
C ILE A 164 -19.59 1.12 -6.03
N PHE A 165 -19.90 1.32 -7.32
CA PHE A 165 -18.86 1.39 -8.34
C PHE A 165 -17.89 2.56 -8.12
N THR A 166 -18.41 3.74 -7.80
CA THR A 166 -17.58 4.92 -7.59
C THR A 166 -16.64 4.74 -6.38
N GLU A 167 -17.13 4.14 -5.30
CA GLU A 167 -16.31 3.80 -4.13
C GLU A 167 -15.22 2.77 -4.45
N THR A 168 -15.53 1.73 -5.24
CA THR A 168 -14.54 0.72 -5.63
C THR A 168 -13.45 1.30 -6.53
N VAL A 169 -13.80 2.17 -7.50
CA VAL A 169 -12.83 2.87 -8.35
C VAL A 169 -11.92 3.79 -7.52
N PHE A 170 -12.49 4.58 -6.62
CA PHE A 170 -11.69 5.43 -5.73
C PHE A 170 -10.81 4.62 -4.77
N GLY A 171 -11.28 3.45 -4.32
CA GLY A 171 -10.51 2.50 -3.53
C GLY A 171 -9.33 1.87 -4.31
N LEU A 172 -9.53 1.51 -5.58
CA LEU A 172 -8.49 0.93 -6.43
C LEU A 172 -7.33 1.90 -6.71
N ASN A 173 -7.62 3.20 -6.86
CA ASN A 173 -6.60 4.22 -7.10
C ASN A 173 -5.56 4.26 -5.95
N SER A 174 -6.00 4.04 -4.70
CA SER A 174 -5.09 3.96 -3.54
C SER A 174 -4.15 2.75 -3.59
N LYS A 175 -4.63 1.61 -4.11
CA LYS A 175 -3.83 0.39 -4.29
C LYS A 175 -2.88 0.50 -5.49
N LEU A 176 -3.31 1.15 -6.56
CA LEU A 176 -2.49 1.39 -7.75
C LEU A 176 -1.27 2.27 -7.45
N MET A 177 -1.46 3.33 -6.64
CA MET A 177 -0.36 4.18 -6.17
C MET A 177 0.69 3.40 -5.35
N ARG A 178 0.24 2.44 -4.53
CA ARG A 178 1.16 1.55 -3.80
C ARG A 178 1.94 0.63 -4.75
N PHE A 179 1.28 0.10 -5.78
CA PHE A 179 1.93 -0.70 -6.83
C PHE A 179 2.98 0.11 -7.61
N GLN A 180 2.71 1.37 -7.92
CA GLN A 180 3.67 2.25 -8.58
C GLN A 180 4.90 2.52 -7.68
N THR A 181 4.68 2.70 -6.38
CA THR A 181 5.77 2.87 -5.40
C THR A 181 6.61 1.59 -5.29
N TYR A 182 5.97 0.42 -5.28
CA TYR A 182 6.66 -0.87 -5.28
C TYR A 182 7.45 -1.09 -6.56
N LYS A 183 6.88 -0.73 -7.72
CA LYS A 183 7.59 -0.77 -9.00
C LYS A 183 8.84 0.10 -8.98
N ALA A 184 8.75 1.32 -8.44
CA ALA A 184 9.91 2.21 -8.31
C ALA A 184 11.00 1.59 -7.43
N TYR A 185 10.63 0.99 -6.30
CA TYR A 185 11.56 0.29 -5.40
C TYR A 185 12.21 -0.94 -6.06
N VAL A 186 11.43 -1.77 -6.76
CA VAL A 186 11.95 -2.92 -7.48
C VAL A 186 12.85 -2.49 -8.64
N GLN A 187 12.51 -1.40 -9.32
CA GLN A 187 13.32 -0.85 -10.39
C GLN A 187 14.64 -0.29 -9.86
N GLU A 188 14.63 0.42 -8.73
CA GLU A 188 15.85 0.84 -8.03
C GLU A 188 16.72 -0.36 -7.62
N PHE A 189 16.11 -1.43 -7.13
CA PHE A 189 16.81 -2.67 -6.76
C PHE A 189 17.43 -3.38 -7.98
N LEU A 190 16.69 -3.46 -9.09
CA LEU A 190 17.17 -4.07 -10.33
C LEU A 190 18.27 -3.23 -11.00
N ASP A 191 18.14 -1.91 -10.98
CA ASP A 191 19.14 -1.00 -11.55
C ASP A 191 20.44 -1.03 -10.72
N ALA A 192 20.35 -1.17 -9.38
CA ALA A 192 21.49 -1.29 -8.48
C ALA A 192 22.34 -2.57 -8.71
N ASP A 193 21.72 -3.67 -9.14
CA ASP A 193 22.41 -4.94 -9.42
C ASP A 193 23.15 -4.94 -10.77
N SER A 194 22.78 -4.06 -11.71
CA SER A 194 23.30 -4.07 -13.08
C SER A 194 24.63 -3.32 -13.29
N ALA A 195 24.99 -2.40 -12.38
CA ALA A 195 26.13 -1.49 -12.57
C ALA A 195 27.45 -1.93 -11.92
N ASN A 196 27.44 -2.93 -11.01
CA ASN A 196 28.59 -3.26 -10.15
C ASN A 196 28.87 -4.77 -10.05
N TYR A 197 28.73 -5.52 -11.15
CA TYR A 197 28.99 -6.96 -11.12
C TYR A 197 30.46 -7.29 -11.42
N ILE A 198 31.05 -8.18 -10.63
CA ILE A 198 32.36 -8.79 -10.93
C ILE A 198 32.14 -9.74 -12.11
N GLU A 199 32.44 -9.30 -13.33
CA GLU A 199 32.37 -10.16 -14.50
C GLU A 199 33.35 -11.33 -14.33
N ARG A 200 32.79 -12.53 -14.22
CA ARG A 200 33.59 -13.76 -14.26
C ARG A 200 33.94 -14.04 -15.72
N LEU A 201 34.90 -13.30 -16.26
CA LEU A 201 35.45 -13.67 -17.56
C LEU A 201 36.15 -15.02 -17.42
N SER A 202 35.74 -15.99 -18.23
CA SER A 202 36.49 -17.22 -18.46
C SER A 202 37.68 -16.91 -19.36
N THR A 203 38.62 -16.09 -18.89
CA THR A 203 39.78 -15.68 -19.67
C THR A 203 40.94 -16.64 -19.44
N THR A 204 41.50 -17.10 -20.53
CA THR A 204 42.76 -17.82 -20.74
C THR A 204 43.99 -17.01 -20.29
N GLY A 205 43.97 -16.50 -19.05
CA GLY A 205 45.03 -15.67 -18.46
C GLY A 205 45.53 -16.21 -17.12
N ASP A 206 46.75 -15.83 -16.75
CA ASP A 206 47.46 -16.25 -15.52
C ASP A 206 46.99 -15.48 -14.27
N SER A 207 45.95 -14.64 -14.40
CA SER A 207 45.41 -13.73 -13.38
C SER A 207 44.05 -14.21 -12.89
N ALA A 208 43.90 -14.38 -11.57
CA ALA A 208 42.67 -14.83 -10.91
C ALA A 208 41.78 -13.67 -10.45
N VAL A 209 42.36 -12.53 -10.09
CA VAL A 209 41.63 -11.30 -9.73
C VAL A 209 42.36 -10.12 -10.34
N GLU A 210 41.63 -9.30 -11.08
CA GLU A 210 42.11 -8.03 -11.63
C GLU A 210 41.12 -6.94 -11.23
N LEU A 211 41.61 -5.98 -10.45
CA LEU A 211 40.91 -4.75 -10.09
C LEU A 211 41.74 -3.62 -10.69
N ASP A 212 41.14 -2.79 -11.53
CA ASP A 212 41.78 -1.60 -12.08
C ASP A 212 41.02 -0.36 -11.62
N GLU A 213 41.71 0.53 -10.90
CA GLU A 213 41.19 1.79 -10.36
C GLU A 213 39.80 1.69 -9.69
N CYS A 214 39.53 0.56 -9.02
CA CYS A 214 38.22 0.28 -8.45
C CYS A 214 37.99 1.12 -7.19
N VAL A 215 36.81 1.77 -7.12
CA VAL A 215 36.41 2.60 -5.97
C VAL A 215 35.24 1.94 -5.24
N PHE A 216 35.41 1.72 -3.94
CA PHE A 216 34.38 1.08 -3.11
C PHE A 216 33.79 2.08 -2.11
N SER A 217 32.46 2.13 -2.09
CA SER A 217 31.69 2.97 -1.17
C SER A 217 30.49 2.20 -0.63
N TRP A 218 30.23 2.32 0.68
CA TRP A 218 29.03 1.76 1.32
C TRP A 218 27.79 2.65 1.13
N SER A 219 28.00 3.92 0.79
CA SER A 219 26.94 4.89 0.54
C SER A 219 27.38 5.85 -0.56
N THR A 220 26.41 6.44 -1.27
CA THR A 220 26.60 7.29 -2.45
C THR A 220 27.56 8.47 -2.24
N ASN A 221 27.82 8.85 -0.97
CA ASN A 221 28.65 10.00 -0.60
C ASN A 221 29.78 9.67 0.41
N SER A 222 30.11 8.41 0.66
CA SER A 222 31.19 8.03 1.59
C SER A 222 32.20 7.07 0.96
N TYR A 223 33.37 7.58 0.59
CA TYR A 223 34.49 6.75 0.14
C TYR A 223 35.05 5.97 1.31
N THR A 224 35.10 4.64 1.19
CA THR A 224 35.61 3.77 2.26
C THR A 224 36.97 3.19 1.91
N LEU A 225 37.23 2.94 0.62
CA LEU A 225 38.53 2.54 0.11
C LEU A 225 38.94 3.51 -0.99
N ALA A 226 40.18 4.01 -0.89
CA ALA A 226 40.82 4.76 -1.97
C ALA A 226 40.92 3.87 -3.23
N PRO A 227 41.06 4.43 -4.44
CA PRO A 227 41.16 3.65 -5.67
C PRO A 227 42.24 2.55 -5.54
N ILE A 228 41.83 1.28 -5.72
CA ILE A 228 42.73 0.13 -5.62
C ILE A 228 42.91 -0.48 -6.99
N THR A 229 44.18 -0.60 -7.40
CA THR A 229 44.59 -1.43 -8.53
C THR A 229 45.28 -2.67 -7.96
N LEU A 230 44.73 -3.86 -8.23
CA LEU A 230 45.21 -5.12 -7.69
C LEU A 230 45.15 -6.20 -8.77
N GLN A 231 46.29 -6.84 -9.02
CA GLN A 231 46.38 -8.00 -9.90
C GLN A 231 46.93 -9.19 -9.12
N ILE A 232 46.11 -10.23 -8.95
CA ILE A 232 46.49 -11.47 -8.28
C ILE A 232 46.58 -12.58 -9.33
N LYS A 233 47.73 -13.25 -9.39
CA LYS A 233 47.93 -14.42 -10.25
C LYS A 233 47.28 -15.68 -9.69
N ALA A 234 46.86 -16.57 -10.59
CA ALA A 234 46.31 -17.86 -10.21
C ALA A 234 47.34 -18.71 -9.44
N GLY A 235 46.96 -19.25 -8.29
CA GLY A 235 47.81 -20.13 -7.48
C GLY A 235 48.80 -19.43 -6.53
N ASN A 236 48.83 -18.09 -6.49
CA ASN A 236 49.64 -17.36 -5.51
C ASN A 236 48.87 -17.07 -4.22
N PHE A 237 49.52 -17.31 -3.09
CA PHE A 237 49.03 -16.89 -1.78
C PHE A 237 49.53 -15.47 -1.50
N VAL A 238 48.60 -14.50 -1.51
CA VAL A 238 48.90 -13.10 -1.18
C VAL A 238 48.73 -12.93 0.32
N THR A 239 49.84 -12.69 1.03
CA THR A 239 49.88 -12.31 2.45
C THR A 239 49.86 -10.81 2.63
#